data_AF-A0A317V9C2-F1
#
_entry.id   AF-A0A317V9C2-F1
#
_cell.length_a   1.000
_cell.length_b   1.000
_cell.length_c   1.000
_cell.angle_alpha   90.00
_cell.angle_beta   90.00
_cell.angle_gamma   90.00
#
_symmetry.space_group_name_H-M   'P 1'
#
loop_
_entity.id
_entity.type
_entity.pdbx_description
1 polymer ?
#
loop_
_entity_poly.entity_id
_entity_poly.type
_entity_poly.pdbx_seq_one_letter_code
_entity_poly.pdbx_strand_id
1 'polypeptide(L)' 'LKSSAKVFIFFIFKKNNSLYLCIDYKNFNKIFIKNYYFLFLILKILNRILGSIYFLKINIKNIYY' A
#
# COMPACT_ATOMS: atom_id res chain seq x y z
N LEU A 1 11.00 -19.08 18.73
CA LEU A 1 11.87 -18.90 17.54
C LEU A 1 12.25 -17.44 17.42
N LYS A 2 13.53 -17.10 17.55
CA LYS A 2 14.00 -15.71 17.49
C LYS A 2 14.47 -15.44 16.05
N SER A 3 13.90 -14.43 15.41
CA SER A 3 14.36 -14.03 14.07
C SER A 3 15.76 -13.43 14.16
N SER A 4 16.64 -13.80 13.21
CA SER A 4 17.98 -13.21 13.06
C SER A 4 17.93 -11.84 12.39
N ALA A 5 16.85 -11.52 11.67
CA ALA A 5 16.66 -10.25 10.99
C ALA A 5 16.18 -9.15 11.95
N LYS A 6 16.81 -7.97 11.87
CA LYS A 6 16.40 -6.76 12.60
C LYS A 6 15.88 -5.72 11.62
N VAL A 7 14.81 -5.03 12.01
CA VAL A 7 14.19 -3.96 11.23
C VAL A 7 13.90 -2.78 12.15
N PHE A 8 14.03 -1.56 11.64
CA PHE A 8 13.68 -0.36 12.39
C PHE A 8 12.16 -0.16 12.41
N ILE A 9 11.66 0.37 13.53
CA ILE A 9 10.26 0.71 13.73
C ILE A 9 10.20 2.20 14.07
N PHE A 10 9.31 2.91 13.37
CA PHE A 10 9.04 4.32 13.58
C PHE A 10 7.59 4.51 14.01
N PHE A 11 7.34 5.50 14.85
CA PHE A 11 5.99 5.97 15.14
C PHE A 11 5.73 7.27 14.38
N ILE A 12 4.68 7.28 13.57
CA ILE A 12 4.27 8.44 12.79
C ILE A 12 3.01 9.04 13.41
N PHE A 13 3.08 10.32 13.76
CA PHE A 13 1.92 11.06 14.24
C PHE A 13 1.03 11.48 13.06
N LYS A 14 -0.28 11.21 13.17
CA LYS A 14 -1.29 11.61 12.18
C LYS A 14 -2.13 12.77 12.69
N LYS A 15 -2.79 13.47 11.76
CA LYS A 15 -3.64 14.64 12.03
C LYS A 15 -4.81 14.36 12.99
N ASN A 16 -5.24 13.10 13.10
CA ASN A 16 -6.27 12.64 14.03
C ASN A 16 -5.69 12.27 15.42
N ASN A 17 -4.51 12.78 15.77
CA ASN A 17 -3.76 12.53 17.00
C ASN A 17 -3.42 11.06 17.27
N SER A 18 -3.51 10.19 16.27
CA SER A 18 -3.13 8.78 16.41
C SER A 18 -1.66 8.56 16.02
N LEU A 19 -1.04 7.58 16.67
CA LEU A 19 0.30 7.08 16.35
C LEU A 19 0.19 5.84 15.48
N TYR A 20 0.84 5.85 14.33
CA TYR A 20 0.96 4.69 13.45
C TYR A 20 2.34 4.09 13.57
N LEU A 21 2.39 2.78 13.80
CA LEU A 21 3.62 2.01 13.75
C LEU A 21 3.99 1.77 12.28
N CYS A 22 5.18 2.19 11.87
CA CYS A 22 5.72 1.99 10.53
C CYS A 22 7.04 1.21 10.62
N ILE A 23 7.09 0.07 9.93
CA ILE A 23 8.28 -0.78 9.84
C ILE A 23 9.11 -0.33 8.63
N ASP A 24 10.42 -0.14 8.81
CA ASP A 24 11.32 0.28 7.73
C ASP A 24 11.79 -0.91 6.87
N TYR A 25 11.02 -1.22 5.84
CA TYR A 25 11.36 -2.30 4.92
C TYR A 25 12.45 -1.96 3.90
N LYS A 26 13.12 -0.80 3.94
CA LYS A 26 14.10 -0.40 2.90
C LYS A 26 15.20 -1.43 2.66
N ASN A 27 15.86 -1.90 3.71
CA ASN A 27 16.94 -2.89 3.59
C ASN A 27 16.39 -4.26 3.18
N PHE A 28 15.22 -4.61 3.70
CA PHE A 28 14.53 -5.84 3.35
C PHE A 28 14.17 -5.87 1.86
N ASN A 29 13.50 -4.82 1.35
CA ASN A 29 13.05 -4.69 -0.04
C ASN A 29 14.17 -4.72 -1.09
N LYS A 30 15.43 -4.48 -0.69
CA LYS A 30 16.60 -4.63 -1.58
C LYS A 30 16.97 -6.10 -1.82
N ILE A 31 16.68 -6.96 -0.85
CA ILE A 31 17.00 -8.39 -0.88
C ILE A 31 15.90 -9.17 -1.62
N PHE A 32 14.65 -8.70 -1.56
CA PHE A 32 13.53 -9.38 -2.22
C PHE A 32 13.56 -9.25 -3.74
N ILE A 33 13.30 -10.37 -4.40
CA ILE A 33 12.96 -10.42 -5.83
C ILE A 33 11.61 -9.71 -6.00
N LYS A 34 11.59 -8.68 -6.85
CA LYS A 34 10.38 -7.92 -7.14
C LYS A 34 9.48 -8.71 -8.09
N ASN A 35 8.27 -9.06 -7.63
CA ASN A 35 7.22 -9.56 -8.51
C ASN A 35 6.53 -8.36 -9.16
N TYR A 36 6.73 -8.20 -10.47
CA TYR A 36 6.14 -7.12 -11.24
C TYR A 36 4.74 -7.52 -11.72
N TYR A 37 3.73 -6.84 -11.18
CA TYR A 37 2.36 -6.92 -11.69
C TYR A 37 2.03 -5.61 -12.40
N PHE A 38 1.28 -5.70 -13.49
CA PHE A 38 0.79 -4.51 -14.18
C PHE A 38 -0.23 -3.79 -13.31
N LEU A 39 0.16 -2.68 -12.70
CA LEU A 39 -0.80 -1.70 -12.21
C LEU A 39 -1.27 -0.84 -13.37
N PHE A 40 -2.59 -0.79 -13.56
CA PHE A 40 -3.18 0.09 -14.54
C PHE A 40 -3.03 1.55 -14.11
N LEU A 41 -2.55 2.38 -15.02
CA LEU A 41 -2.50 3.83 -14.84
C LEU A 41 -3.92 4.38 -14.70
N ILE A 42 -4.14 5.31 -13.76
CA ILE A 42 -5.48 5.83 -13.41
C ILE A 42 -6.23 6.35 -14.65
N LEU A 43 -5.58 7.11 -15.52
CA LEU A 43 -6.15 7.58 -16.80
C LEU A 43 -6.64 6.44 -17.70
N LYS A 44 -5.92 5.30 -17.75
CA LYS A 44 -6.34 4.13 -18.53
C LYS A 44 -7.60 3.49 -17.94
N ILE A 45 -7.75 3.50 -16.62
CA ILE A 45 -8.98 3.05 -15.95
C ILE A 45 -10.12 4.04 -16.25
N LEU A 46 -9.88 5.35 -16.12
CA LEU A 46 -10.90 6.37 -16.36
C LEU A 46 -11.41 6.35 -17.81
N ASN A 47 -10.52 6.21 -18.79
CA ASN A 47 -10.89 6.12 -20.19
C ASN A 47 -11.83 4.94 -20.48
N ARG A 48 -11.70 3.83 -19.76
CA ARG A 48 -12.59 2.66 -19.92
C ARG A 48 -14.00 2.88 -19.41
N ILE A 49 -14.20 3.88 -18.54
CA ILE A 49 -15.47 4.14 -17.86
C ILE A 49 -16.05 5.50 -18.35
N LEU A 50 -15.41 6.14 -19.34
CA LEU A 50 -15.98 7.31 -20.01
C LEU A 50 -17.31 6.93 -20.68
N GLY A 51 -18.33 7.76 -20.45
CA GLY A 51 -19.67 7.56 -21.01
C GLY A 51 -20.62 6.72 -20.14
N SER A 52 -20.17 6.14 -19.02
CA SER A 52 -21.10 5.53 -18.07
C SER A 52 -21.82 6.58 -17.24
N ILE A 53 -23.12 6.36 -16.99
CA ILE A 53 -23.99 7.30 -16.29
C ILE A 53 -24.00 7.05 -14.77
N TYR A 54 -23.81 5.79 -14.36
CA TYR A 54 -23.83 5.38 -12.96
C TYR A 54 -22.53 4.67 -12.59
N PHE A 55 -22.01 4.98 -11.41
CA PHE A 55 -20.76 4.42 -10.89
C PHE A 55 -20.98 3.89 -9.48
N LEU A 56 -20.30 2.80 -9.16
CA LEU A 56 -20.27 2.23 -7.82
C LEU A 56 -18.82 2.12 -7.36
N LYS A 57 -18.51 2.74 -6.21
CA LYS A 57 -17.19 2.75 -5.61
C LYS A 57 -17.20 1.92 -4.34
N ILE A 58 -16.51 0.78 -4.37
CA ILE A 58 -16.28 -0.06 -3.19
C ILE A 58 -14.90 0.28 -2.63
N ASN A 59 -14.85 0.54 -1.33
CA ASN A 59 -13.59 0.68 -0.61
C ASN A 59 -13.41 -0.52 0.32
N ILE A 60 -12.41 -1.34 0.05
CA ILE A 60 -12.05 -2.47 0.91
C ILE A 60 -11.22 -1.90 2.07
N LYS A 61 -11.71 -2.05 3.31
CA LYS A 61 -10.92 -1.71 4.50
C LYS A 61 -9.87 -2.79 4.72
N ASN A 62 -8.69 -2.40 5.19
CA ASN A 62 -7.61 -3.33 5.56
C ASN A 62 -7.11 -4.24 4.42
N ILE A 63 -6.98 -3.73 3.19
CA ILE A 63 -6.49 -4.54 2.04
C ILE A 63 -5.13 -5.22 2.30
N TYR A 64 -4.29 -4.59 3.12
CA TYR A 64 -2.92 -5.05 3.40
C TYR A 64 -2.74 -5.61 4.82
N TYR A 65 -3.77 -5.53 5.66
CA TYR A 65 -3.73 -5.95 7.07
C TYR A 65 -4.61 -7.17 7.24
#